data_AF-A0A846DYE8-F1
#
_entry.id   AF-A0A846DYE8-F1
#
_cell.length_a   1.000
_cell.length_b   1.000
_cell.length_c   1.000
_cell.angle_alpha   90.00
_cell.angle_beta   90.00
_cell.angle_gamma   90.00
#
_symmetry.space_group_name_H-M   'P 1'
#
loop_
_entity.id
_entity.type
_entity.pdbx_description
1 polymer ?
#
loop_
_entity_poly.entity_id
_entity_poly.type
_entity_poly.pdbx_seq_one_letter_code
_entity_poly.pdbx_strand_id
1 'polypeptide(L)'
;MTAQVDEILIFDSNKISISFHPPLPSSHLGIIKVDNRNSKNVDPVIGSTACWRGYIGTWEIQSDRLYLVDIAGCYQMIDSNPVFADWVSGLIRVPQGKLVYCDRSGAKIHEQEIHLRVEQGKVIESTLIDAN
;
A
#
# COMPACT_ATOMS: atom_id res chain seq x y z
N MET A 1 10.64 7.43 -17.04
CA MET A 1 9.46 7.35 -16.15
C MET A 1 9.97 6.94 -14.78
N THR A 2 9.68 7.71 -13.74
CA THR A 2 9.99 7.32 -12.35
C THR A 2 8.88 6.39 -11.86
N ALA A 3 9.22 5.30 -11.17
CA ALA A 3 8.22 4.41 -10.58
C ALA A 3 7.41 5.15 -9.49
N GLN A 4 6.15 4.75 -9.28
CA GLN A 4 5.38 5.20 -8.11
C GLN A 4 6.10 4.74 -6.84
N VAL A 5 6.12 5.60 -5.82
CA VAL A 5 6.52 5.18 -4.47
C VAL A 5 5.56 4.10 -3.97
N ASP A 6 6.13 2.99 -3.52
CA ASP A 6 5.40 1.85 -2.98
C ASP A 6 4.52 2.26 -1.79
N GLU A 7 3.40 1.55 -1.64
CA GLU A 7 2.52 1.68 -0.49
C GLU A 7 3.01 0.83 0.68
N ILE A 8 2.47 1.06 1.88
CA ILE A 8 2.85 0.31 3.08
C ILE A 8 1.75 -0.69 3.40
N LEU A 9 2.12 -1.94 3.64
CA LEU A 9 1.24 -2.99 4.16
C LEU A 9 1.71 -3.42 5.54
N ILE A 10 0.79 -3.50 6.48
CA ILE A 10 0.95 -4.18 7.76
C ILE A 10 0.44 -5.60 7.58
N PHE A 11 1.36 -6.57 7.62
CA PHE A 11 1.07 -7.99 7.51
C PHE A 11 1.84 -8.72 8.61
N ASP A 12 1.15 -9.52 9.42
CA ASP A 12 1.70 -10.18 10.63
C ASP A 12 2.48 -9.19 11.54
N SER A 13 1.91 -8.00 11.75
CA SER A 13 2.53 -6.89 12.52
C SER A 13 3.82 -6.32 11.93
N ASN A 14 4.25 -6.75 10.74
CA ASN A 14 5.40 -6.21 10.03
C ASN A 14 4.96 -5.19 8.98
N LYS A 15 5.67 -4.06 8.89
CA LYS A 15 5.49 -3.08 7.82
C LYS A 15 6.31 -3.48 6.60
N ILE A 16 5.64 -3.65 5.48
CA ILE A 16 6.21 -4.14 4.23
C ILE A 16 5.87 -3.12 3.13
N SER A 17 6.87 -2.74 2.35
CA SER A 17 6.63 -1.94 1.14
C SER A 17 6.06 -2.84 0.05
N ILE A 18 4.90 -2.48 -0.48
CA ILE A 18 4.21 -3.24 -1.54
C ILE A 18 4.01 -2.36 -2.77
N SER A 19 4.34 -2.91 -3.92
CA SER A 19 4.05 -2.28 -5.22
C SER A 19 2.61 -2.56 -5.63
N PHE A 20 1.67 -2.16 -4.76
CA PHE A 20 0.24 -2.30 -4.95
C PHE A 20 -0.40 -0.94 -4.71
N HIS A 21 -1.05 -0.45 -5.76
CA HIS A 21 -1.40 0.96 -5.87
C HIS A 21 -2.92 1.15 -6.01
N PRO A 22 -3.75 0.68 -5.07
CA PRO A 22 -5.20 0.69 -5.21
C PRO A 22 -5.73 2.13 -5.25
N PRO A 23 -6.62 2.49 -6.20
CA PRO A 23 -7.14 3.85 -6.27
C PRO A 23 -7.95 4.17 -5.01
N LEU A 24 -7.90 5.44 -4.58
CA LEU A 24 -8.84 5.93 -3.58
C LEU A 24 -10.15 6.35 -4.25
N PRO A 25 -11.30 6.06 -3.62
CA PRO A 25 -12.59 6.55 -4.08
C PRO A 25 -12.62 8.08 -4.07
N SER A 26 -13.29 8.67 -5.05
CA SER A 26 -13.42 10.13 -5.19
C SER A 26 -14.21 10.77 -4.04
N SER A 27 -15.08 10.01 -3.37
CA SER A 27 -15.81 10.41 -2.18
C SER A 27 -15.92 9.21 -1.23
N HIS A 28 -15.33 9.33 -0.06
CA HIS A 28 -15.45 8.34 1.01
C HIS A 28 -15.72 9.06 2.33
N LEU A 29 -16.62 8.51 3.14
CA LEU A 29 -17.02 9.12 4.41
C LEU A 29 -15.88 9.25 5.43
N GLY A 30 -14.81 8.46 5.25
CA GLY A 30 -13.64 8.45 6.13
C GLY A 30 -12.37 9.08 5.57
N ILE A 31 -12.36 9.56 4.31
CA ILE A 31 -11.14 10.09 3.66
C ILE A 31 -11.46 11.43 3.00
N ILE A 32 -10.73 12.48 3.37
CA ILE A 32 -10.88 13.81 2.79
C ILE A 32 -9.62 14.22 2.04
N LYS A 33 -9.81 14.96 0.96
CA LYS A 33 -8.71 15.61 0.26
C LYS A 33 -8.33 16.87 1.01
N VAL A 34 -7.05 17.03 1.32
CA VAL A 34 -6.49 18.17 2.05
C VAL A 34 -5.46 18.90 1.18
N ASP A 35 -5.44 20.23 1.24
CA ASP A 35 -4.39 21.01 0.58
C ASP A 35 -3.11 20.96 1.43
N ASN A 36 -2.36 19.87 1.30
CA ASN A 36 -1.21 19.58 2.16
C ASN A 36 0.10 20.19 1.68
N ARG A 37 0.07 21.22 0.82
CA ARG A 37 1.28 21.95 0.35
C ARG A 37 2.14 22.50 1.49
N ASN A 38 1.61 22.60 2.71
CA ASN A 38 2.28 23.20 3.88
C ASN A 38 2.41 22.26 5.10
N SER A 39 2.07 20.98 5.02
CA SER A 39 2.29 20.09 6.17
C SER A 39 3.78 19.80 6.33
N LYS A 40 4.40 20.46 7.32
CA LYS A 40 5.82 20.35 7.66
C LYS A 40 6.27 18.94 8.08
N ASN A 41 5.33 18.00 8.23
CA ASN A 41 5.57 16.65 8.73
C ASN A 41 5.35 15.55 7.68
N VAL A 42 5.17 15.90 6.40
CA VAL A 42 4.98 14.92 5.32
C VAL A 42 6.34 14.56 4.73
N ASP A 43 6.57 13.27 4.50
CA ASP A 43 7.80 12.77 3.87
C ASP A 43 8.07 13.52 2.55
N PRO A 44 9.27 14.10 2.34
CA PRO A 44 9.61 14.82 1.11
C PRO A 44 9.35 14.02 -0.17
N VAL A 45 9.38 12.68 -0.10
CA VAL A 45 9.11 11.81 -1.25
C VAL A 45 7.71 12.02 -1.82
N ILE A 46 6.73 12.39 -0.98
CA ILE A 46 5.33 12.62 -1.38
C ILE A 46 5.19 13.84 -2.30
N GLY A 47 6.04 14.86 -2.11
CA GLY A 47 6.09 16.04 -2.98
C GLY A 47 6.94 15.86 -4.24
N SER A 48 7.59 14.70 -4.41
CA SER A 48 8.51 14.44 -5.50
C SER A 48 7.81 13.84 -6.74
N THR A 49 8.51 13.84 -7.88
CA THR A 49 8.03 13.19 -9.10
C THR A 49 7.96 11.65 -9.01
N ALA A 50 8.51 11.05 -7.94
CA ALA A 50 8.35 9.63 -7.67
C ALA A 50 6.97 9.30 -7.05
N CYS A 51 6.30 10.26 -6.40
CA CYS A 51 4.96 10.07 -5.84
C CYS A 51 3.92 10.85 -6.65
N TRP A 52 3.68 10.44 -7.89
CA TRP A 52 2.76 11.11 -8.83
C TRP A 52 1.29 11.06 -8.37
N ARG A 53 0.94 10.16 -7.45
CA ARG A 53 -0.37 10.16 -6.77
C ARG A 53 -0.50 11.24 -5.70
N GLY A 54 0.61 11.73 -5.16
CA GLY A 54 0.65 12.74 -4.10
C GLY A 54 0.22 12.23 -2.72
N TYR A 55 0.19 10.91 -2.52
CA TYR A 55 -0.04 10.28 -1.23
C TYR A 55 0.55 8.86 -1.17
N ILE A 56 0.72 8.36 0.06
CA ILE A 56 1.10 6.99 0.39
C ILE A 56 0.05 6.46 1.38
N GLY A 57 -0.60 5.35 1.03
CA GLY A 57 -1.49 4.63 1.94
C GLY A 57 -0.73 3.64 2.80
N THR A 58 -1.17 3.52 4.05
CA THR A 58 -0.82 2.39 4.92
C THR A 58 -2.04 1.51 5.05
N TRP A 59 -1.89 0.26 4.64
CA TRP A 59 -2.93 -0.74 4.63
C TRP A 59 -2.63 -1.82 5.66
N GLU A 60 -3.67 -2.48 6.16
CA GLU A 60 -3.54 -3.63 7.06
C GLU A 60 -4.48 -4.74 6.58
N ILE A 61 -3.99 -5.97 6.59
CA ILE A 61 -4.83 -7.14 6.38
C ILE A 61 -5.10 -7.77 7.74
N GLN A 62 -6.36 -7.73 8.16
CA GLN A 62 -6.80 -8.32 9.42
C GLN A 62 -8.05 -9.17 9.17
N SER A 63 -8.01 -10.44 9.60
CA SER A 63 -9.11 -11.39 9.43
C SER A 63 -9.62 -11.45 7.97
N ASP A 64 -8.68 -11.64 7.04
CA ASP A 64 -8.93 -11.72 5.59
C ASP A 64 -9.61 -10.48 4.99
N ARG A 65 -9.44 -9.32 5.63
CA ARG A 65 -10.00 -8.05 5.16
C ARG A 65 -8.91 -7.00 5.09
N LEU A 66 -8.92 -6.26 4.00
CA LEU A 66 -8.04 -5.13 3.74
C LEU A 66 -8.65 -3.87 4.32
N TYR A 67 -7.87 -3.17 5.13
CA TYR A 67 -8.23 -1.87 5.70
C TYR A 67 -7.19 -0.83 5.32
N LEU A 68 -7.64 0.40 5.05
CA LEU A 68 -6.78 1.57 5.07
C LEU A 68 -6.69 2.08 6.51
N VAL A 69 -5.50 2.07 7.10
CA VAL A 69 -5.29 2.44 8.50
C VAL A 69 -4.61 3.79 8.67
N ASP A 70 -3.89 4.26 7.64
CA ASP A 70 -3.31 5.60 7.61
C ASP A 70 -3.13 6.07 6.17
N ILE A 71 -3.08 7.38 5.97
CA ILE A 71 -2.77 7.99 4.68
C ILE A 71 -1.98 9.29 4.87
N ALA A 72 -0.85 9.39 4.19
CA ALA A 72 0.01 10.57 4.21
C ALA A 72 0.03 11.23 2.84
N GLY A 73 -0.18 12.55 2.78
CA GLY A 73 -0.07 13.35 1.55
C GLY A 73 -1.28 14.24 1.31
N CYS A 74 -1.78 14.30 0.07
CA CYS A 74 -2.92 15.16 -0.29
C CYS A 74 -4.28 14.65 0.19
N TYR A 75 -4.30 13.57 0.99
CA TYR A 75 -5.49 13.04 1.65
C TYR A 75 -5.20 12.85 3.14
N GLN A 76 -6.27 12.84 3.93
CA GLN A 76 -6.24 12.59 5.36
C GLN A 76 -7.46 11.76 5.76
N MET A 77 -7.29 10.85 6.73
CA MET A 77 -8.41 10.14 7.34
C MET A 77 -9.15 11.07 8.30
N ILE A 78 -10.48 11.08 8.25
CA ILE A 78 -11.32 11.92 9.13
C ILE A 78 -11.22 11.43 10.58
N ASP A 79 -11.40 10.12 10.76
CA ASP A 79 -11.25 9.43 12.03
C ASP A 79 -9.99 8.57 11.97
N SER A 80 -9.25 8.44 13.07
CA SER A 80 -8.13 7.50 13.20
C SER A 80 -8.57 6.02 13.24
N ASN A 81 -9.74 5.73 12.66
CA ASN A 81 -10.33 4.41 12.60
C ASN A 81 -10.00 3.75 11.27
N PRO A 82 -9.58 2.48 11.26
CA PRO A 82 -9.39 1.71 10.04
C PRO A 82 -10.63 1.74 9.13
N VAL A 83 -10.43 2.06 7.86
CA VAL A 83 -11.49 2.07 6.85
C VAL A 83 -11.46 0.76 6.07
N PHE A 84 -12.55 0.02 6.08
CA PHE A 84 -12.67 -1.20 5.28
C PHE A 84 -12.63 -0.85 3.78
N ALA A 85 -11.69 -1.46 3.05
CA ALA A 85 -11.37 -1.12 1.68
C ALA A 85 -12.22 -1.89 0.66
N ASP A 86 -13.54 -1.81 0.77
CA ASP A 86 -14.48 -2.60 -0.05
C ASP A 86 -14.44 -2.28 -1.55
N TRP A 87 -13.88 -1.13 -1.93
CA TRP A 87 -13.68 -0.72 -3.32
C TRP A 87 -12.41 -1.32 -3.95
N VAL A 88 -11.54 -1.94 -3.15
CA VAL A 88 -10.25 -2.44 -3.61
C VAL A 88 -10.39 -3.89 -4.08
N SER A 89 -9.92 -4.16 -5.30
CA SER A 89 -9.77 -5.52 -5.81
C SER A 89 -8.46 -5.61 -6.59
N GLY A 90 -7.73 -6.71 -6.46
CA GLY A 90 -6.46 -6.90 -7.13
C GLY A 90 -5.58 -7.95 -6.46
N LEU A 91 -4.34 -8.05 -6.92
CA LEU A 91 -3.34 -8.96 -6.39
C LEU A 91 -2.32 -8.18 -5.57
N ILE A 92 -2.22 -8.47 -4.28
CA ILE A 92 -1.18 -7.93 -3.40
C ILE A 92 -0.06 -8.95 -3.34
N ARG A 93 1.15 -8.49 -3.63
CA ARG A 93 2.35 -9.30 -3.55
C ARG A 93 3.15 -8.89 -2.34
N VAL A 94 3.31 -9.83 -1.41
CA VAL A 94 3.98 -9.60 -0.13
C VAL A 94 5.31 -10.34 -0.16
N PRO A 95 6.45 -9.65 -0.30
CA PRO A 95 7.76 -10.29 -0.23
C PRO A 95 8.00 -10.88 1.16
N GLN A 96 8.53 -12.10 1.20
CA GLN A 96 8.82 -12.86 2.41
C GLN A 96 10.26 -13.40 2.36
N GLY A 97 10.88 -13.51 3.54
CA GLY A 97 12.26 -13.97 3.65
C GLY A 97 13.28 -12.95 3.15
N LYS A 98 14.49 -13.43 2.84
CA LYS A 98 15.62 -12.54 2.51
C LYS A 98 15.52 -12.03 1.08
N LEU A 99 16.12 -10.85 0.85
CA LEU A 99 16.34 -10.32 -0.49
C LEU A 99 17.36 -11.21 -1.21
N VAL A 100 16.93 -11.89 -2.26
CA VAL A 100 17.77 -12.75 -3.11
C VAL A 100 18.49 -11.93 -4.15
N TYR A 101 17.77 -11.01 -4.80
CA TYR A 101 18.30 -10.22 -5.89
C TYR A 101 17.67 -8.83 -5.94
N CYS A 102 18.48 -7.82 -6.24
CA CYS A 102 18.02 -6.49 -6.58
C CYS A 102 18.57 -6.15 -7.96
N ASP A 103 17.69 -5.85 -8.91
CA ASP A 103 18.12 -5.47 -10.25
C ASP A 103 18.60 -3.99 -10.28
N ARG A 104 19.14 -3.57 -11.43
CA ARG A 104 19.56 -2.17 -11.63
C ARG A 104 18.40 -1.18 -11.72
N SER A 105 17.17 -1.68 -11.90
CA SER A 105 15.95 -0.86 -11.95
C SER A 105 15.33 -0.62 -10.56
N GLY A 106 15.80 -1.35 -9.55
CA GLY A 106 15.30 -1.30 -8.17
C GLY A 106 14.29 -2.39 -7.83
N ALA A 107 13.99 -3.31 -8.76
CA ALA A 107 13.13 -4.45 -8.51
C ALA A 107 13.82 -5.44 -7.54
N LYS A 108 13.10 -5.81 -6.48
CA LYS A 108 13.57 -6.70 -5.41
C LYS A 108 12.90 -8.05 -5.56
N ILE A 109 13.71 -9.10 -5.63
CA ILE A 109 13.27 -10.50 -5.62
C ILE A 109 13.63 -11.08 -4.25
N HIS A 110 12.64 -11.60 -3.56
CA HIS A 110 12.79 -12.27 -2.27
C HIS A 110 12.73 -13.78 -2.42
N GLU A 111 13.19 -14.53 -1.42
CA GLU A 111 13.18 -15.99 -1.41
C GLU A 111 11.76 -16.54 -1.60
N GLN A 112 10.79 -15.85 -1.01
CA GLN A 112 9.39 -16.22 -1.08
C GLN A 112 8.54 -14.97 -1.32
N GLU A 113 7.38 -15.16 -1.92
CA GLU A 113 6.39 -14.12 -2.11
C GLU A 113 5.00 -14.70 -1.84
N ILE A 114 4.21 -14.02 -1.00
CA ILE A 114 2.81 -14.39 -0.78
C ILE A 114 1.96 -13.53 -1.71
N HIS A 115 1.19 -14.20 -2.55
CA HIS A 115 0.24 -13.59 -3.47
C HIS A 115 -1.15 -13.65 -2.83
N LEU A 116 -1.66 -12.49 -2.40
CA LEU A 116 -2.98 -12.34 -1.80
C LEU A 116 -3.93 -11.77 -2.85
N ARG A 117 -4.92 -12.55 -3.27
CA ARG A 117 -5.99 -12.05 -4.15
C ARG A 117 -7.06 -11.41 -3.30
N VAL A 118 -7.29 -10.13 -3.54
CA VAL A 118 -8.31 -9.32 -2.87
C VAL A 118 -9.46 -9.07 -3.84
N GLU A 119 -10.68 -9.34 -3.40
CA GLU A 119 -11.92 -8.94 -4.07
C GLU A 119 -12.81 -8.19 -3.09
N GLN A 120 -13.19 -6.97 -3.47
CA GLN A 120 -14.03 -6.08 -2.66
C GLN A 120 -13.54 -5.94 -1.21
N GLY A 121 -12.22 -5.71 -1.05
CA GLY A 121 -11.57 -5.59 0.26
C GLY A 121 -11.42 -6.91 1.02
N LYS A 122 -11.82 -8.06 0.48
CA LYS A 122 -11.68 -9.36 1.13
C LYS A 122 -10.60 -10.19 0.44
N VAL A 123 -9.71 -10.81 1.22
CA VAL A 123 -8.76 -11.80 0.72
C VAL A 123 -9.53 -13.08 0.43
N ILE A 124 -9.60 -13.47 -0.84
CA ILE A 124 -10.31 -14.68 -1.28
C ILE A 124 -9.35 -15.85 -1.53
N GLU A 125 -8.07 -15.57 -1.76
CA GLU A 125 -7.06 -16.57 -2.09
C GLU A 125 -5.69 -16.08 -1.59
N SER A 126 -4.91 -17.01 -1.04
CA SER A 126 -3.53 -16.78 -0.61
C SER A 126 -2.64 -17.90 -1.17
N THR A 127 -1.67 -17.53 -2.00
CA THR A 127 -0.75 -18.49 -2.62
C THR A 127 0.68 -18.12 -2.25
N LEU A 128 1.42 -19.08 -1.70
CA LEU A 128 2.85 -18.94 -1.43
C LEU A 128 3.63 -19.34 -2.68
N ILE A 129 4.49 -18.45 -3.14
CA ILE A 129 5.36 -18.62 -4.31
C ILE A 129 6.80 -18.66 -3.81
N ASP A 130 7.50 -19.75 -4.08
CA ASP A 130 8.93 -19.88 -3.83
C ASP A 130 9.72 -19.44 -5.08
N ALA A 131 10.70 -18.57 -4.90
CA ALA A 131 11.65 -18.19 -5.94
C ALA A 131 12.77 -19.25 -6.02
N ASN A 132 12.45 -20.45 -6.51
CA ASN A 132 13.41 -21.55 -6.76
C ASN A 132 14.03 -21.48 -8.15
#